data_AF-A0A6N9VQ34-F1
#
_entry.id   AF-A0A6N9VQ34-F1
#
_cell.length_a   1.000
_cell.length_b   1.000
_cell.length_c   1.000
_cell.angle_alpha   90.00
_cell.angle_beta   90.00
_cell.angle_gamma   90.00
#
_symmetry.space_group_name_H-M   'P 1'
#
loop_
_entity.id
_entity.type
_entity.pdbx_description
1 polymer ?
#
loop_
_entity_poly.entity_id
_entity_poly.type
_entity_poly.pdbx_seq_one_letter_code
_entity_poly.pdbx_strand_id
1 'polypeptide(L)'
;TFAGWVARLLLRACREHAAEMERCVAATASMRAQGVDYALRIAAQEQVGLAYAGWDRLLTRVALPAWRMGRWPSRLDAGVVSALTELSRRDRLADGFTSRLGERPACDLLEEPGVADEATSLLAARLFHGGPAESGPDWAPVDWQQYPEEVVDRKWRTEAARLHRVLDAMGVPPASAADPAVPTLARVMEHLAGPGGPGEELAAGIGAAVARDDARTPAPGPAQPAPVGTGPDPLDLWGPDPLPLFPLQPPRTGTELLADHVAAMVCCAAVDTAGAAPGLDWLDGPALLVDGERRADLATPVLSLVEDGDPDPLRSWLAELGVRSDKPVRLV
;
A
#
# COMPACT_ATOMS: atom_id res chain seq x y z
N THR A 1 -39.40 -46.15 -15.68
CA THR A 1 -39.56 -47.09 -14.55
C THR A 1 -40.55 -46.52 -13.55
N PHE A 2 -41.37 -47.37 -12.93
CA PHE A 2 -42.38 -47.02 -11.92
C PHE A 2 -41.83 -46.11 -10.79
N ALA A 3 -40.61 -46.40 -10.32
CA ALA A 3 -39.90 -45.60 -9.33
C ALA A 3 -39.71 -44.12 -9.74
N GLY A 4 -39.42 -43.86 -11.01
CA GLY A 4 -39.22 -42.49 -11.51
C GLY A 4 -40.51 -41.66 -11.57
N TRP A 5 -41.68 -42.30 -11.64
CA TRP A 5 -42.97 -41.63 -11.59
C TRP A 5 -43.38 -41.32 -10.14
N VAL A 6 -43.20 -42.30 -9.24
CA VAL A 6 -43.44 -42.11 -7.80
C VAL A 6 -42.55 -41.01 -7.23
N ALA A 7 -41.26 -40.99 -7.58
CA ALA A 7 -40.34 -39.92 -7.15
C ALA A 7 -40.80 -38.53 -7.63
N ARG A 8 -41.25 -38.40 -8.89
CA ARG A 8 -41.76 -37.12 -9.41
C ARG A 8 -43.06 -36.67 -8.75
N LEU A 9 -43.94 -37.59 -8.39
CA LEU A 9 -45.18 -37.30 -7.67
C LEU A 9 -44.87 -36.80 -6.26
N LEU A 10 -43.98 -37.48 -5.54
CA LEU A 10 -43.54 -37.09 -4.20
C LEU A 10 -42.81 -35.74 -4.21
N LEU A 11 -41.91 -35.49 -5.17
CA LEU A 11 -41.22 -34.21 -5.34
C LEU A 11 -42.18 -33.06 -5.70
N ARG A 12 -43.27 -33.34 -6.44
CA ARG A 12 -44.31 -32.34 -6.70
C ARG A 12 -45.13 -32.04 -5.46
N ALA A 13 -45.50 -33.05 -4.68
CA ALA A 13 -46.27 -32.89 -3.45
C ALA A 13 -45.48 -32.17 -2.34
N CYS A 14 -44.15 -32.35 -2.30
CA CYS A 14 -43.28 -31.71 -1.31
C CYS A 14 -42.80 -30.30 -1.71
N ARG A 15 -43.11 -29.84 -2.93
CA ARG A 15 -42.56 -28.59 -3.48
C ARG A 15 -42.92 -27.35 -2.66
N GLU A 16 -44.15 -27.28 -2.17
CA GLU A 16 -44.63 -26.14 -1.39
C GLU A 16 -43.95 -26.09 -0.01
N HIS A 17 -43.86 -27.24 0.67
CA HIS A 17 -43.15 -27.38 1.94
C HIS A 17 -41.64 -27.10 1.80
N ALA A 18 -41.01 -27.50 0.70
CA ALA A 18 -39.61 -27.18 0.42
C ALA A 18 -39.41 -25.67 0.21
N ALA A 19 -40.29 -25.01 -0.53
CA ALA A 19 -40.26 -23.55 -0.74
C ALA A 19 -40.54 -22.77 0.56
N GLU A 20 -41.36 -23.29 1.46
CA GLU A 20 -41.56 -22.72 2.80
C GLU A 20 -40.33 -22.91 3.69
N MET A 21 -39.68 -24.08 3.63
CA MET A 21 -38.44 -24.34 4.35
C MET A 21 -37.31 -23.41 3.85
N GLU A 22 -37.15 -23.24 2.54
CA GLU A 22 -36.18 -22.30 1.94
C GLU A 22 -36.44 -20.86 2.40
N ARG A 23 -37.70 -20.42 2.42
CA ARG A 23 -38.08 -19.08 2.92
C ARG A 23 -37.78 -18.93 4.42
N CYS A 24 -38.04 -19.95 5.22
CA CYS A 24 -37.72 -19.93 6.65
C CYS A 24 -36.21 -19.92 6.91
N VAL A 25 -35.43 -20.69 6.15
CA VAL A 25 -33.95 -20.70 6.22
C VAL A 25 -33.40 -19.34 5.80
N ALA A 26 -33.88 -18.76 4.70
CA ALA A 26 -33.47 -17.44 4.24
C ALA A 26 -33.81 -16.32 5.25
N ALA A 27 -35.02 -16.37 5.84
CA ALA A 27 -35.43 -15.42 6.87
C ALA A 27 -34.57 -15.57 8.14
N THR A 28 -34.30 -16.80 8.58
CA THR A 28 -33.49 -17.07 9.78
C THR A 28 -32.01 -16.69 9.55
N ALA A 29 -31.47 -16.93 8.35
CA ALA A 29 -30.14 -16.49 7.95
C ALA A 29 -30.04 -14.96 7.89
N SER A 30 -31.06 -14.29 7.35
CA SER A 30 -31.16 -12.82 7.31
C SER A 30 -31.24 -12.21 8.72
N MET A 31 -32.03 -12.78 9.63
CA MET A 31 -32.13 -12.35 11.02
C MET A 31 -30.82 -12.57 11.80
N ARG A 32 -30.10 -13.67 11.53
CA ARG A 32 -28.76 -13.88 12.10
C ARG A 32 -27.73 -12.91 11.53
N ALA A 33 -27.83 -12.56 10.24
CA ALA A 33 -26.97 -11.57 9.60
C ALA A 33 -27.24 -10.13 10.08
N GLN A 34 -28.47 -9.80 10.51
CA GLN A 34 -28.78 -8.53 11.16
C GLN A 34 -28.09 -8.34 12.52
N GLY A 35 -27.73 -9.43 13.20
CA GLY A 35 -26.93 -9.41 14.43
C GLY A 35 -25.43 -9.28 14.23
N VAL A 36 -24.94 -9.33 12.98
CA VAL A 36 -23.55 -9.03 12.64
C VAL A 36 -23.42 -7.52 12.50
N ASP A 37 -22.57 -6.94 13.34
CA ASP A 37 -22.30 -5.50 13.39
C ASP A 37 -22.10 -4.95 11.98
N TYR A 38 -22.76 -3.86 11.67
CA TYR A 38 -22.64 -3.19 10.38
C TYR A 38 -21.16 -2.82 10.09
N ALA A 39 -20.41 -2.47 11.13
CA ALA A 39 -18.96 -2.24 11.05
C ALA A 39 -18.18 -3.50 10.65
N LEU A 40 -18.55 -4.68 11.18
CA LEU A 40 -17.92 -5.96 10.82
C LEU A 40 -18.25 -6.38 9.38
N ARG A 41 -19.43 -6.00 8.86
CA ARG A 41 -19.79 -6.23 7.45
C ARG A 41 -19.02 -5.34 6.48
N ILE A 42 -18.83 -4.06 6.83
CA ILE A 42 -17.97 -3.17 6.05
C ILE A 42 -16.53 -3.69 6.07
N ALA A 43 -15.98 -4.01 7.25
CA ALA A 43 -14.64 -4.57 7.37
C ALA A 43 -14.47 -5.87 6.57
N ALA A 44 -15.46 -6.77 6.60
CA ALA A 44 -15.43 -7.99 5.79
C ALA A 44 -15.52 -7.71 4.27
N GLN A 45 -16.29 -6.71 3.83
CA GLN A 45 -16.37 -6.31 2.42
C GLN A 45 -15.10 -5.62 1.93
N GLU A 46 -14.47 -4.78 2.75
CA GLU A 46 -13.15 -4.20 2.48
C GLU A 46 -12.08 -5.30 2.40
N GLN A 47 -12.15 -6.30 3.27
CA GLN A 47 -11.28 -7.48 3.25
C GLN A 47 -11.50 -8.40 2.03
N VAL A 48 -12.73 -8.58 1.56
CA VAL A 48 -13.04 -9.25 0.27
C VAL A 48 -12.48 -8.44 -0.91
N GLY A 49 -12.59 -7.11 -0.83
CA GLY A 49 -11.91 -6.18 -1.74
C GLY A 49 -10.40 -6.40 -1.75
N LEU A 50 -9.76 -6.56 -0.59
CA LEU A 50 -8.32 -6.82 -0.42
C LEU A 50 -7.86 -8.11 -1.12
N ALA A 51 -8.60 -9.22 -0.94
CA ALA A 51 -8.26 -10.50 -1.54
C ALA A 51 -8.39 -10.51 -3.07
N TYR A 52 -9.29 -9.68 -3.64
CA TYR A 52 -9.51 -9.59 -5.08
C TYR A 52 -8.74 -8.43 -5.75
N ALA A 53 -8.42 -7.36 -5.02
CA ALA A 53 -7.69 -6.20 -5.50
C ALA A 53 -6.16 -6.39 -5.57
N GLY A 54 -5.64 -7.48 -5.00
CA GLY A 54 -4.34 -8.02 -5.36
C GLY A 54 -3.26 -7.72 -4.34
N TRP A 55 -2.76 -8.81 -3.74
CA TRP A 55 -1.50 -8.88 -3.00
C TRP A 55 -0.38 -8.04 -3.64
N ASP A 56 -0.30 -8.01 -4.97
CA ASP A 56 0.65 -7.17 -5.71
C ASP A 56 0.57 -5.68 -5.32
N ARG A 57 -0.63 -5.11 -5.21
CA ARG A 57 -0.82 -3.71 -4.82
C ARG A 57 -0.48 -3.47 -3.36
N LEU A 58 -0.89 -4.38 -2.48
CA LEU A 58 -0.52 -4.31 -1.06
C LEU A 58 1.01 -4.32 -0.90
N LEU A 59 1.70 -5.25 -1.57
CA LEU A 59 3.15 -5.35 -1.52
C LEU A 59 3.82 -4.12 -2.15
N THR A 60 3.33 -3.64 -3.28
CA THR A 60 3.99 -2.58 -4.06
C THR A 60 3.67 -1.16 -3.58
N ARG A 61 2.42 -0.90 -3.17
CA ARG A 61 1.92 0.43 -2.79
C ARG A 61 1.97 0.68 -1.28
N VAL A 62 1.99 -0.37 -0.47
CA VAL A 62 1.96 -0.27 1.00
C VAL A 62 3.22 -0.90 1.63
N ALA A 63 3.47 -2.20 1.46
CA ALA A 63 4.56 -2.84 2.18
C ALA A 63 5.96 -2.31 1.76
N LEU A 64 6.20 -2.16 0.46
CA LEU A 64 7.49 -1.72 -0.08
C LEU A 64 7.95 -0.33 0.41
N PRO A 65 7.10 0.71 0.46
CA PRO A 65 7.44 1.97 1.12
C PRO A 65 7.92 1.82 2.57
N ALA A 66 7.25 0.99 3.37
CA ALA A 66 7.66 0.76 4.76
C ALA A 66 9.01 0.04 4.81
N TRP A 67 9.19 -1.00 3.99
CA TRP A 67 10.43 -1.79 3.96
C TRP A 67 11.66 -0.95 3.63
N ARG A 68 11.56 -0.05 2.64
CA ARG A 68 12.63 0.90 2.30
C ARG A 68 13.05 1.83 3.44
N MET A 69 12.26 1.92 4.51
CA MET A 69 12.53 2.75 5.69
C MET A 69 12.92 1.95 6.93
N GLY A 70 13.23 0.66 6.78
CA GLY A 70 13.51 -0.19 7.93
C GLY A 70 12.27 -0.48 8.77
N ARG A 71 11.08 -0.43 8.16
CA ARG A 71 9.80 -0.71 8.82
C ARG A 71 9.07 -1.82 8.10
N TRP A 72 8.16 -2.51 8.78
CA TRP A 72 7.32 -3.52 8.14
C TRP A 72 5.91 -3.49 8.72
N PRO A 73 4.84 -3.57 7.89
CA PRO A 73 3.48 -3.60 8.40
C PRO A 73 3.30 -4.80 9.33
N SER A 74 2.91 -4.56 10.58
CA SER A 74 2.80 -5.63 11.58
C SER A 74 1.69 -6.63 11.26
N ARG A 75 0.77 -6.21 10.38
CA ARG A 75 -0.34 -6.99 9.89
C ARG A 75 -0.41 -6.83 8.38
N LEU A 76 -0.47 -7.90 7.59
CA LEU A 76 -0.80 -7.86 6.15
C LEU A 76 -2.19 -8.46 5.89
N ASP A 77 -2.89 -8.86 6.94
CA ASP A 77 -4.20 -9.53 6.90
C ASP A 77 -4.16 -10.83 6.07
N ALA A 78 -3.04 -11.55 6.09
CA ALA A 78 -2.83 -12.76 5.30
C ALA A 78 -3.80 -13.88 5.68
N GLY A 79 -4.16 -13.98 6.97
CA GLY A 79 -5.17 -14.93 7.46
C GLY A 79 -6.56 -14.69 6.86
N VAL A 80 -6.90 -13.42 6.65
CA VAL A 80 -8.15 -13.00 6.00
C VAL A 80 -8.11 -13.31 4.50
N VAL A 81 -7.02 -12.97 3.82
CA VAL A 81 -6.88 -13.29 2.38
C VAL A 81 -6.88 -14.80 2.13
N SER A 82 -6.25 -15.58 3.01
CA SER A 82 -6.28 -17.06 2.95
C SER A 82 -7.69 -17.60 3.12
N ALA A 83 -8.46 -17.08 4.10
CA ALA A 83 -9.85 -17.48 4.32
C ALA A 83 -10.75 -17.13 3.14
N LEU A 84 -10.55 -15.96 2.52
CA LEU A 84 -11.30 -15.51 1.35
C LEU A 84 -10.93 -16.25 0.07
N THR A 85 -9.65 -16.57 -0.10
CA THR A 85 -9.16 -17.38 -1.22
C THR A 85 -9.71 -18.81 -1.13
N GLU A 86 -9.73 -19.40 0.06
CA GLU A 86 -10.32 -20.70 0.30
C GLU A 86 -11.84 -20.68 0.05
N LEU A 87 -12.54 -19.65 0.53
CA LEU A 87 -13.97 -19.46 0.24
C LEU A 87 -14.25 -19.33 -1.27
N SER A 88 -13.44 -18.55 -2.00
CA SER A 88 -13.56 -18.36 -3.46
C SER A 88 -13.23 -19.64 -4.26
N ARG A 89 -12.23 -20.42 -3.82
CA ARG A 89 -11.91 -21.72 -4.42
C ARG A 89 -13.04 -22.72 -4.22
N ARG A 90 -13.67 -22.71 -3.03
CA ARG A 90 -14.85 -23.52 -2.73
C ARG A 90 -16.04 -23.12 -3.59
N ASP A 91 -16.20 -21.82 -3.86
CA ASP A 91 -17.26 -21.27 -4.72
C ASP A 91 -17.11 -21.70 -6.20
N ARG A 92 -15.89 -21.66 -6.77
CA ARG A 92 -15.61 -22.09 -8.16
C ARG A 92 -15.79 -23.59 -8.42
N LEU A 93 -15.89 -24.42 -7.38
CA LEU A 93 -15.96 -25.89 -7.48
C LEU A 93 -17.30 -26.48 -7.01
N ALA A 94 -18.34 -25.66 -6.77
CA ALA A 94 -19.49 -26.11 -5.99
C ALA A 94 -20.67 -26.69 -6.79
N ASP A 95 -20.94 -27.98 -6.56
CA ASP A 95 -22.28 -28.47 -6.20
C ASP A 95 -22.39 -28.49 -4.65
N GLY A 96 -23.54 -28.11 -4.07
CA GLY A 96 -23.83 -28.31 -2.63
C GLY A 96 -23.40 -27.19 -1.66
N PHE A 97 -23.84 -25.96 -1.91
CA PHE A 97 -23.50 -24.74 -1.17
C PHE A 97 -23.87 -24.74 0.34
N THR A 98 -24.96 -25.40 0.72
CA THR A 98 -25.54 -25.31 2.08
C THR A 98 -24.82 -26.15 3.14
N SER A 99 -24.16 -27.25 2.76
CA SER A 99 -23.45 -28.10 3.72
C SER A 99 -22.13 -27.51 4.19
N ARG A 100 -21.47 -26.68 3.34
CA ARG A 100 -20.14 -26.13 3.62
C ARG A 100 -20.15 -24.77 4.31
N LEU A 101 -21.27 -24.02 4.25
CA LEU A 101 -21.48 -22.82 5.08
C LEU A 101 -21.55 -23.14 6.59
N GLY A 102 -21.67 -24.41 6.96
CA GLY A 102 -21.62 -24.87 8.36
C GLY A 102 -20.22 -25.26 8.85
N GLU A 103 -19.19 -25.24 8.00
CA GLU A 103 -17.80 -25.53 8.40
C GLU A 103 -17.14 -24.28 9.01
N ARG A 104 -16.18 -24.47 9.93
CA ARG A 104 -15.44 -23.35 10.55
C ARG A 104 -14.61 -22.62 9.47
N PRO A 105 -14.67 -21.28 9.39
CA PRO A 105 -13.85 -20.51 8.45
C PRO A 105 -12.34 -20.69 8.74
N ALA A 106 -11.48 -20.56 7.73
CA ALA A 106 -10.05 -20.86 7.86
C ALA A 106 -9.31 -19.95 8.88
N CYS A 107 -9.79 -18.72 9.07
CA CYS A 107 -9.28 -17.81 10.10
C CYS A 107 -9.55 -18.33 11.54
N ASP A 108 -10.61 -19.12 11.76
CA ASP A 108 -10.90 -19.74 13.07
C ASP A 108 -9.95 -20.91 13.41
N LEU A 109 -9.13 -21.36 12.45
CA LEU A 109 -8.11 -22.40 12.66
C LEU A 109 -6.78 -21.81 13.15
N LEU A 110 -6.61 -20.49 13.11
CA LEU A 110 -5.42 -19.84 13.64
C LEU A 110 -5.61 -19.60 15.14
N GLU A 111 -4.87 -20.32 15.97
CA GLU A 111 -4.88 -20.13 17.43
C GLU A 111 -4.36 -18.74 17.81
N GLU A 112 -3.35 -18.25 17.09
CA GLU A 112 -2.72 -16.94 17.29
C GLU A 112 -2.61 -16.18 15.95
N PRO A 113 -3.72 -15.59 15.45
CA PRO A 113 -3.76 -14.97 14.13
C PRO A 113 -2.79 -13.80 13.97
N GLY A 114 -2.48 -13.06 15.05
CA GLY A 114 -1.49 -11.98 15.03
C GLY A 114 -0.06 -12.46 14.77
N VAL A 115 0.35 -13.57 15.41
CA VAL A 115 1.68 -14.16 15.21
C VAL A 115 1.84 -14.70 13.79
N ALA A 116 0.79 -15.32 13.25
CA ALA A 116 0.79 -15.80 11.87
C ALA A 116 0.94 -14.64 10.86
N ASP A 117 0.29 -13.51 11.12
CA ASP A 117 0.34 -12.34 10.25
C ASP A 117 1.69 -11.61 10.32
N GLU A 118 2.28 -11.50 11.51
CA GLU A 118 3.65 -11.02 11.72
C GLU A 118 4.67 -11.89 10.97
N ALA A 119 4.60 -13.22 11.15
CA ALA A 119 5.47 -14.16 10.45
C ALA A 119 5.31 -14.06 8.92
N THR A 120 4.07 -13.87 8.43
CA THR A 120 3.81 -13.68 6.99
C THR A 120 4.39 -12.36 6.48
N SER A 121 4.32 -11.30 7.28
CA SER A 121 4.84 -9.97 6.93
C SER A 121 6.36 -9.96 6.82
N LEU A 122 7.05 -10.59 7.77
CA LEU A 122 8.50 -10.77 7.74
C LEU A 122 8.94 -11.70 6.60
N LEU A 123 8.21 -12.79 6.36
CA LEU A 123 8.44 -13.68 5.22
C LEU A 123 8.32 -12.93 3.89
N ALA A 124 7.27 -12.12 3.73
CA ALA A 124 7.08 -11.32 2.52
C ALA A 124 8.23 -10.31 2.33
N ALA A 125 8.63 -9.62 3.40
CA ALA A 125 9.77 -8.71 3.35
C ALA A 125 11.07 -9.43 2.95
N ARG A 126 11.33 -10.62 3.50
CA ARG A 126 12.51 -11.42 3.14
C ARG A 126 12.48 -11.84 1.67
N LEU A 127 11.35 -12.34 1.17
CA LEU A 127 11.22 -12.83 -0.21
C LEU A 127 11.28 -11.72 -1.27
N PHE A 128 10.67 -10.57 -1.00
CA PHE A 128 10.46 -9.52 -1.99
C PHE A 128 11.35 -8.28 -1.80
N HIS A 129 11.96 -8.11 -0.63
CA HIS A 129 12.82 -6.97 -0.30
C HIS A 129 14.20 -7.37 0.24
N GLY A 130 14.39 -8.64 0.64
CA GLY A 130 15.62 -9.07 1.31
C GLY A 130 15.74 -8.57 2.75
N GLY A 131 14.61 -8.25 3.39
CA GLY A 131 14.57 -7.84 4.80
C GLY A 131 15.03 -8.95 5.76
N PRO A 132 15.42 -8.61 7.00
CA PRO A 132 15.83 -9.59 8.00
C PRO A 132 14.66 -10.51 8.40
N ALA A 133 15.00 -11.71 8.90
CA ALA A 133 14.02 -12.71 9.31
C ALA A 133 13.28 -12.33 10.61
N GLU A 134 13.90 -11.49 11.45
CA GLU A 134 13.38 -11.08 12.74
C GLU A 134 13.39 -9.55 12.87
N SER A 135 12.49 -9.04 13.72
CA SER A 135 12.44 -7.63 14.10
C SER A 135 13.70 -7.17 14.83
N GLY A 136 14.04 -5.89 14.71
CA GLY A 136 15.19 -5.30 15.38
C GLY A 136 15.12 -3.77 15.45
N PRO A 137 16.11 -3.10 16.06
CA PRO A 137 16.13 -1.65 16.21
C PRO A 137 16.04 -0.89 14.88
N ASP A 138 16.65 -1.44 13.83
CA ASP A 138 16.66 -0.88 12.47
C ASP A 138 15.62 -1.56 11.55
N TRP A 139 14.78 -2.45 12.12
CA TRP A 139 13.73 -3.20 11.42
C TRP A 139 12.50 -3.39 12.31
N ALA A 140 11.70 -2.32 12.44
CA ALA A 140 10.62 -2.25 13.43
C ALA A 140 9.22 -2.43 12.80
N PRO A 141 8.27 -3.05 13.53
CA PRO A 141 6.89 -3.11 13.09
C PRO A 141 6.27 -1.71 13.01
N VAL A 142 5.31 -1.54 12.10
CA VAL A 142 4.40 -0.39 12.05
C VAL A 142 2.97 -0.87 11.98
N ASP A 143 2.10 -0.33 12.83
CA ASP A 143 0.67 -0.62 12.77
C ASP A 143 -0.05 0.32 11.78
N TRP A 144 -1.26 -0.04 11.38
CA TRP A 144 -2.04 0.73 10.40
C TRP A 144 -2.44 2.14 10.86
N GLN A 145 -2.55 2.38 12.17
CA GLN A 145 -2.88 3.71 12.71
C GLN A 145 -1.66 4.63 12.64
N GLN A 146 -0.46 4.09 12.86
CA GLN A 146 0.82 4.80 12.82
C GLN A 146 1.40 4.93 11.41
N TYR A 147 0.98 4.06 10.48
CA TYR A 147 1.50 3.99 9.12
C TYR A 147 1.52 5.34 8.37
N PRO A 148 0.47 6.18 8.40
CA PRO A 148 0.51 7.47 7.70
C PRO A 148 1.63 8.40 8.20
N GLU A 149 1.86 8.45 9.50
CA GLU A 149 2.88 9.32 10.09
C GLU A 149 4.28 8.73 9.94
N GLU A 150 4.43 7.44 10.23
CA GLU A 150 5.75 6.80 10.26
C GLU A 150 6.29 6.42 8.89
N VAL A 151 5.42 6.22 7.90
CA VAL A 151 5.81 5.80 6.55
C VAL A 151 5.43 6.85 5.52
N VAL A 152 4.16 7.28 5.46
CA VAL A 152 3.71 8.17 4.37
C VAL A 152 4.35 9.56 4.46
N ASP A 153 4.26 10.23 5.60
CA ASP A 153 4.91 11.54 5.78
C ASP A 153 6.42 11.43 5.61
N ARG A 154 7.08 10.48 6.29
CA ARG A 154 8.53 10.27 6.15
C ARG A 154 8.95 10.00 4.70
N LYS A 155 8.14 9.28 3.91
CA LYS A 155 8.37 9.05 2.48
C LYS A 155 8.44 10.38 1.75
N TRP A 156 7.39 11.18 1.90
CA TRP A 156 7.28 12.44 1.20
C TRP A 156 8.41 13.40 1.59
N ARG A 157 8.74 13.48 2.88
CA ARG A 157 9.85 14.31 3.39
C ARG A 157 11.19 13.86 2.82
N THR A 158 11.45 12.55 2.76
CA THR A 158 12.68 11.98 2.20
C THR A 158 12.80 12.26 0.69
N GLU A 159 11.72 12.09 -0.06
CA GLU A 159 11.67 12.37 -1.50
C GLU A 159 11.84 13.88 -1.77
N ALA A 160 11.17 14.74 -1.02
CA ALA A 160 11.33 16.19 -1.10
C ALA A 160 12.75 16.64 -0.71
N ALA A 161 13.36 16.03 0.33
CA ALA A 161 14.76 16.26 0.69
C ALA A 161 15.73 15.83 -0.41
N ARG A 162 15.46 14.72 -1.09
CA ARG A 162 16.25 14.29 -2.25
C ARG A 162 16.15 15.31 -3.38
N LEU A 163 14.92 15.73 -3.71
CA LEU A 163 14.67 16.72 -4.75
C LEU A 163 15.50 17.98 -4.54
N HIS A 164 15.44 18.57 -3.33
CA HIS A 164 16.22 19.77 -3.02
C HIS A 164 17.73 19.53 -3.02
N ARG A 165 18.23 18.39 -2.52
CA ARG A 165 19.66 18.05 -2.62
C ARG A 165 20.15 17.98 -4.07
N VAL A 166 19.31 17.50 -4.99
CA VAL A 166 19.65 17.47 -6.43
C VAL A 166 19.66 18.89 -7.01
N LEU A 167 18.66 19.72 -6.69
CA LEU A 167 18.64 21.14 -7.10
C LEU A 167 19.86 21.90 -6.59
N ASP A 168 20.29 21.64 -5.36
CA ASP A 168 21.50 22.23 -4.77
C ASP A 168 22.77 21.78 -5.51
N ALA A 169 22.88 20.49 -5.85
CA ALA A 169 24.01 19.95 -6.60
C ALA A 169 24.09 20.52 -8.03
N MET A 170 22.94 20.85 -8.63
CA MET A 170 22.84 21.52 -9.93
C MET A 170 23.10 23.04 -9.84
N GLY A 171 23.24 23.60 -8.64
CA GLY A 171 23.43 25.04 -8.44
C GLY A 171 22.19 25.89 -8.76
N VAL A 172 20.99 25.29 -8.70
CA VAL A 172 19.74 26.00 -8.96
C VAL A 172 19.53 27.03 -7.84
N PRO A 173 19.30 28.32 -8.15
CA PRO A 173 19.10 29.34 -7.12
C PRO A 173 17.82 29.08 -6.30
N PRO A 174 17.67 29.68 -5.10
CA PRO A 174 16.41 29.69 -4.38
C PRO A 174 15.31 30.41 -5.18
N ALA A 175 14.05 30.18 -4.81
CA ALA A 175 12.93 30.89 -5.39
C ALA A 175 13.07 32.40 -5.19
N SER A 176 12.57 33.18 -6.14
CA SER A 176 12.60 34.64 -6.05
C SER A 176 11.83 35.10 -4.80
N ALA A 177 12.53 35.72 -3.85
CA ALA A 177 12.06 36.18 -2.52
C ALA A 177 12.14 35.18 -1.34
N ALA A 178 12.75 33.99 -1.50
CA ALA A 178 12.99 33.06 -0.40
C ALA A 178 14.41 33.16 0.19
N ASP A 179 14.57 32.77 1.46
CA ASP A 179 15.87 32.57 2.08
C ASP A 179 16.64 31.46 1.33
N PRO A 180 17.89 31.69 0.87
CA PRO A 180 18.68 30.74 0.10
C PRO A 180 18.86 29.37 0.76
N ALA A 181 18.76 29.27 2.08
CA ALA A 181 18.98 28.03 2.81
C ALA A 181 17.72 27.15 2.94
N VAL A 182 16.55 27.59 2.47
CA VAL A 182 15.28 26.99 2.87
C VAL A 182 14.53 26.34 1.70
N PRO A 183 14.13 25.06 1.82
CA PRO A 183 13.39 24.37 0.77
C PRO A 183 11.95 24.91 0.67
N THR A 184 11.55 25.27 -0.55
CA THR A 184 10.21 25.76 -0.88
C THR A 184 9.70 25.11 -2.16
N LEU A 185 8.39 24.88 -2.24
CA LEU A 185 7.76 24.34 -3.44
C LEU A 185 7.87 25.33 -4.61
N ALA A 186 7.84 26.64 -4.33
CA ALA A 186 8.04 27.68 -5.33
C ALA A 186 9.36 27.51 -6.10
N ARG A 187 10.45 27.11 -5.43
CA ARG A 187 11.76 26.89 -6.07
C ARG A 187 11.70 25.78 -7.12
N VAL A 188 11.01 24.69 -6.80
CA VAL A 188 10.81 23.55 -7.71
C VAL A 188 9.99 23.97 -8.92
N MET A 189 8.87 24.67 -8.68
CA MET A 189 7.98 25.15 -9.75
C MET A 189 8.66 26.17 -10.67
N GLU A 190 9.40 27.13 -10.12
CA GLU A 190 10.15 28.13 -10.90
C GLU A 190 11.24 27.49 -11.75
N HIS A 191 11.94 26.49 -11.20
CA HIS A 191 12.95 25.75 -11.95
C HIS A 191 12.32 24.98 -13.12
N LEU A 192 11.27 24.19 -12.88
CA LEU A 192 10.62 23.38 -13.90
C LEU A 192 9.92 24.20 -14.99
N ALA A 193 9.36 25.36 -14.64
CA ALA A 193 8.79 26.32 -15.60
C ALA A 193 9.86 27.18 -16.31
N GLY A 194 11.14 26.98 -15.99
CA GLY A 194 12.26 27.74 -16.55
C GLY A 194 12.51 27.44 -18.03
N PRO A 195 13.11 28.40 -18.77
CA PRO A 195 13.43 28.20 -20.18
C PRO A 195 14.48 27.09 -20.35
N GLY A 196 14.26 26.21 -21.34
CA GLY A 196 15.20 25.14 -21.70
C GLY A 196 14.81 23.73 -21.26
N GLY A 197 13.62 23.53 -20.67
CA GLY A 197 13.10 22.21 -20.31
C GLY A 197 13.99 21.46 -19.30
N PRO A 198 14.32 22.06 -18.13
CA PRO A 198 15.27 21.48 -17.19
C PRO A 198 14.77 20.20 -16.50
N GLY A 199 13.52 19.81 -16.75
CA GLY A 199 12.92 18.59 -16.20
C GLY A 199 13.72 17.33 -16.52
N GLU A 200 14.31 17.20 -17.71
CA GLU A 200 15.08 16.01 -18.08
C GLU A 200 16.39 15.88 -17.27
N GLU A 201 17.12 16.98 -17.08
CA GLU A 201 18.34 17.00 -16.26
C GLU A 201 18.03 16.72 -14.79
N LEU A 202 16.97 17.33 -14.27
CA LEU A 202 16.52 17.09 -12.90
C LEU A 202 16.05 15.64 -12.71
N ALA A 203 15.31 15.09 -13.67
CA ALA A 203 14.88 13.69 -13.67
C ALA A 203 16.08 12.72 -13.66
N ALA A 204 17.11 12.99 -14.47
CA ALA A 204 18.35 12.22 -14.48
C ALA A 204 19.09 12.31 -13.13
N GLY A 205 19.17 13.51 -12.55
CA GLY A 205 19.76 13.74 -11.22
C GLY A 205 19.04 12.99 -10.10
N ILE A 206 17.70 12.99 -10.14
CA ILE A 206 16.86 12.21 -9.20
C ILE A 206 17.08 10.72 -9.40
N GLY A 207 17.06 10.22 -10.64
CA GLY A 207 17.31 8.80 -10.94
C GLY A 207 18.66 8.33 -10.40
N ALA A 208 19.73 9.12 -10.62
CA ALA A 208 21.05 8.83 -10.07
C ALA A 208 21.08 8.88 -8.52
N ALA A 209 20.29 9.77 -7.91
CA ALA A 209 20.19 9.86 -6.46
C ALA A 209 19.42 8.68 -5.85
N VAL A 210 18.36 8.19 -6.51
CA VAL A 210 17.62 7.00 -6.09
C VAL A 210 18.50 5.76 -6.19
N ALA A 211 19.18 5.55 -7.33
CA ALA A 211 20.08 4.41 -7.52
C ALA A 211 21.21 4.35 -6.47
N ARG A 212 21.73 5.50 -6.05
CA ARG A 212 22.74 5.59 -4.99
C ARG A 212 22.20 5.20 -3.60
N ASP A 213 20.96 5.53 -3.30
CA ASP A 213 20.34 5.18 -2.02
C ASP A 213 19.95 3.70 -2.00
N ASP A 214 19.42 3.17 -3.10
CA ASP A 214 19.13 1.74 -3.25
C ASP A 214 20.41 0.88 -3.10
N ALA A 215 21.55 1.36 -3.61
CA ALA A 215 22.85 0.69 -3.43
C ALA A 215 23.44 0.79 -2.01
N ARG A 216 22.94 1.71 -1.17
CA ARG A 216 23.38 1.90 0.23
C ARG A 216 22.56 1.09 1.22
N THR A 217 21.38 0.61 0.85
CA THR A 217 20.62 -0.36 1.64
C THR A 217 21.51 -1.59 1.83
N PRO A 218 21.92 -1.91 3.07
CA PRO A 218 22.86 -3.00 3.30
C PRO A 218 22.23 -4.31 2.81
N ALA A 219 22.91 -4.97 1.87
CA ALA A 219 22.70 -6.40 1.70
C ALA A 219 22.94 -7.05 3.08
N PRO A 220 22.04 -7.93 3.56
CA PRO A 220 22.26 -8.64 4.81
C PRO A 220 23.67 -9.24 4.81
N GLY A 221 24.47 -8.85 5.82
CA GLY A 221 25.80 -9.42 6.01
C GLY A 221 25.72 -10.94 6.17
N PRO A 222 26.82 -11.67 5.95
CA PRO A 222 26.82 -13.12 6.05
C PRO A 222 26.25 -13.53 7.42
N ALA A 223 25.23 -14.39 7.39
CA ALA A 223 24.58 -14.92 8.58
C ALA A 223 25.64 -15.40 9.58
N GLN A 224 25.61 -14.86 10.80
CA GLN A 224 26.37 -15.46 11.89
C GLN A 224 25.87 -16.90 12.07
N PRO A 225 26.75 -17.89 12.26
CA PRO A 225 26.33 -19.27 12.43
C PRO A 225 25.37 -19.37 13.62
N ALA A 226 24.15 -19.83 13.35
CA ALA A 226 23.11 -20.03 14.34
C ALA A 226 23.60 -20.96 15.47
N PRO A 227 23.18 -20.75 16.73
CA PRO A 227 23.46 -21.70 17.80
C PRO A 227 22.84 -23.06 17.44
N VAL A 228 23.62 -24.12 17.61
CA VAL A 228 23.22 -25.51 17.33
C VAL A 228 22.01 -25.86 18.19
N GLY A 229 20.82 -25.94 17.59
CA GLY A 229 19.59 -26.31 18.31
C GLY A 229 18.29 -26.13 17.54
N THR A 230 18.23 -25.21 16.57
CA THR A 230 17.04 -24.99 15.73
C THR A 230 17.18 -25.80 14.45
N GLY A 231 16.13 -26.54 14.04
CA GLY A 231 16.12 -27.25 12.76
C GLY A 231 16.34 -26.29 11.57
N PRO A 232 16.72 -26.80 10.37
CA PRO A 232 16.98 -25.95 9.21
C PRO A 232 15.77 -25.09 8.90
N ASP A 233 15.97 -23.79 8.67
CA ASP A 233 14.90 -22.89 8.23
C ASP A 233 14.44 -23.40 6.86
N PRO A 234 13.13 -23.65 6.64
CA PRO A 234 12.62 -24.04 5.32
C PRO A 234 13.07 -23.14 4.17
N LEU A 235 13.41 -21.87 4.45
CA LEU A 235 13.95 -20.92 3.48
C LEU A 235 15.45 -21.08 3.21
N ASP A 236 16.21 -21.79 4.05
CA ASP A 236 17.61 -22.14 3.78
C ASP A 236 17.74 -23.03 2.54
N LEU A 237 16.67 -23.75 2.19
CA LEU A 237 16.56 -24.52 0.94
C LEU A 237 16.67 -23.64 -0.31
N TRP A 238 16.37 -22.34 -0.19
CA TRP A 238 16.35 -21.38 -1.29
C TRP A 238 17.63 -20.53 -1.36
N GLY A 239 18.60 -20.80 -0.48
CA GLY A 239 19.94 -20.22 -0.47
C GLY A 239 20.18 -19.24 0.68
N PRO A 240 21.44 -19.07 1.11
CA PRO A 240 21.83 -18.15 2.18
C PRO A 240 21.86 -16.67 1.75
N ASP A 241 21.74 -16.39 0.45
CA ASP A 241 21.83 -15.04 -0.12
C ASP A 241 20.44 -14.42 -0.32
N PRO A 242 20.08 -13.35 0.40
CA PRO A 242 18.80 -12.68 0.30
C PRO A 242 18.85 -11.67 -0.85
N LEU A 243 18.94 -12.16 -2.08
CA LEU A 243 18.54 -11.37 -3.23
C LEU A 243 17.02 -11.50 -3.36
N PRO A 244 16.27 -10.39 -3.58
CA PRO A 244 14.84 -10.48 -3.78
C PRO A 244 14.60 -11.36 -5.01
N LEU A 245 13.91 -12.48 -4.82
CA LEU A 245 13.67 -13.45 -5.90
C LEU A 245 12.77 -12.85 -6.99
N PHE A 246 12.01 -11.82 -6.62
CA PHE A 246 11.09 -11.09 -7.51
C PHE A 246 11.18 -9.58 -7.22
N PRO A 247 11.75 -8.76 -8.11
CA PRO A 247 11.65 -7.31 -7.97
C PRO A 247 10.19 -6.88 -8.13
N LEU A 248 9.62 -6.26 -7.09
CA LEU A 248 8.20 -5.87 -7.06
C LEU A 248 7.83 -4.77 -8.06
N GLN A 249 8.80 -3.95 -8.49
CA GLN A 249 8.55 -2.83 -9.37
C GLN A 249 9.42 -2.91 -10.62
N PRO A 250 8.84 -2.70 -11.82
CA PRO A 250 9.65 -2.46 -13.01
C PRO A 250 10.49 -1.18 -12.82
N PRO A 251 11.63 -1.06 -13.52
CA PRO A 251 12.44 0.16 -13.47
C PRO A 251 11.59 1.34 -13.95
N ARG A 252 11.50 2.38 -13.12
CA ARG A 252 10.71 3.58 -13.40
C ARG A 252 11.47 4.53 -14.31
N THR A 253 10.73 5.24 -15.16
CA THR A 253 11.33 6.26 -16.02
C THR A 253 11.78 7.46 -15.20
N GLY A 254 12.71 8.27 -15.73
CA GLY A 254 13.16 9.49 -15.06
C GLY A 254 12.00 10.46 -14.78
N THR A 255 11.09 10.62 -15.75
CA THR A 255 9.92 11.49 -15.64
C THR A 255 8.96 11.02 -14.55
N GLU A 256 8.69 9.71 -14.46
CA GLU A 256 7.87 9.15 -13.38
C GLU A 256 8.49 9.40 -12.00
N LEU A 257 9.81 9.24 -11.88
CA LEU A 257 10.50 9.54 -10.62
C LEU A 257 10.40 11.02 -10.28
N LEU A 258 10.62 11.91 -11.25
CA LEU A 258 10.48 13.35 -11.02
C LEU A 258 9.06 13.73 -10.59
N ALA A 259 8.03 13.20 -11.26
CA ALA A 259 6.64 13.43 -10.90
C ALA A 259 6.33 13.01 -9.46
N ASP A 260 6.80 11.83 -9.04
CA ASP A 260 6.65 11.37 -7.66
C ASP A 260 7.33 12.29 -6.65
N HIS A 261 8.54 12.78 -6.95
CA HIS A 261 9.27 13.69 -6.06
C HIS A 261 8.61 15.07 -5.97
N VAL A 262 8.06 15.57 -7.07
CA VAL A 262 7.28 16.83 -7.09
C VAL A 262 5.98 16.64 -6.30
N ALA A 263 5.26 15.54 -6.50
CA ALA A 263 4.05 15.23 -5.75
C ALA A 263 4.34 15.13 -4.23
N ALA A 264 5.43 14.49 -3.84
CA ALA A 264 5.90 14.45 -2.45
C ALA A 264 6.15 15.85 -1.87
N MET A 265 6.80 16.73 -2.63
CA MET A 265 7.02 18.12 -2.20
C MET A 265 5.72 18.91 -2.05
N VAL A 266 4.75 18.70 -2.96
CA VAL A 266 3.41 19.28 -2.87
C VAL A 266 2.67 18.79 -1.62
N CYS A 267 2.69 17.48 -1.36
CA CYS A 267 2.09 16.90 -0.16
C CYS A 267 2.72 17.47 1.13
N CYS A 268 4.05 17.58 1.19
CA CYS A 268 4.74 18.20 2.32
C CYS A 268 4.32 19.66 2.54
N ALA A 269 4.21 20.44 1.46
CA ALA A 269 3.75 21.83 1.54
C ALA A 269 2.29 21.93 2.00
N ALA A 270 1.42 21.03 1.54
CA ALA A 270 0.02 20.99 1.96
C ALA A 270 -0.12 20.66 3.45
N VAL A 271 0.64 19.68 3.95
CA VAL A 271 0.69 19.33 5.37
C VAL A 271 1.17 20.51 6.22
N ASP A 272 2.25 21.19 5.79
CA ASP A 272 2.86 22.26 6.58
C ASP A 272 2.07 23.58 6.57
N THR A 273 1.26 23.84 5.54
CA THR A 273 0.70 25.18 5.29
C THR A 273 -0.82 25.23 5.17
N ALA A 274 -1.47 24.11 4.88
CA ALA A 274 -2.91 24.04 4.61
C ALA A 274 -3.67 23.10 5.55
N GLY A 275 -3.01 22.51 6.55
CA GLY A 275 -3.65 21.60 7.50
C GLY A 275 -4.04 20.25 6.88
N ALA A 276 -3.46 19.89 5.75
CA ALA A 276 -3.60 18.55 5.20
C ALA A 276 -2.89 17.52 6.10
N ALA A 277 -3.25 16.25 5.95
CA ALA A 277 -2.65 15.15 6.69
C ALA A 277 -2.19 14.03 5.75
N PRO A 278 -1.11 13.30 6.12
CA PRO A 278 -0.80 12.04 5.48
C PRO A 278 -1.91 11.02 5.78
N GLY A 279 -2.23 10.21 4.79
CA GLY A 279 -3.19 9.12 4.88
C GLY A 279 -2.73 7.91 4.09
N LEU A 280 -3.49 6.83 4.22
CA LEU A 280 -3.26 5.58 3.49
C LEU A 280 -4.54 5.17 2.78
N ASP A 281 -4.44 5.01 1.47
CA ASP A 281 -5.39 4.27 0.65
C ASP A 281 -4.80 2.89 0.38
N TRP A 282 -5.53 1.82 0.67
CA TRP A 282 -5.02 0.45 0.57
C TRP A 282 -4.89 -0.02 -0.89
N LEU A 283 -5.57 0.64 -1.83
CA LEU A 283 -5.47 0.36 -3.27
C LEU A 283 -4.38 1.19 -3.95
N ASP A 284 -4.28 2.46 -3.56
CA ASP A 284 -3.43 3.45 -4.21
C ASP A 284 -2.14 3.77 -3.44
N GLY A 285 -2.08 3.41 -2.16
CA GLY A 285 -0.95 3.63 -1.25
C GLY A 285 -1.03 4.99 -0.52
N PRO A 286 0.11 5.68 -0.34
CA PRO A 286 0.16 7.01 0.25
C PRO A 286 -0.89 7.97 -0.33
N ALA A 287 -1.68 8.61 0.53
CA ALA A 287 -2.77 9.50 0.15
C ALA A 287 -2.70 10.83 0.91
N LEU A 288 -3.03 11.93 0.26
CA LEU A 288 -3.19 13.23 0.92
C LEU A 288 -4.64 13.39 1.39
N LEU A 289 -4.84 13.69 2.66
CA LEU A 289 -6.14 13.97 3.26
C LEU A 289 -6.32 15.47 3.49
N VAL A 290 -7.44 16.01 3.06
CA VAL A 290 -7.87 17.39 3.32
C VAL A 290 -9.25 17.32 3.96
N ASP A 291 -9.40 17.88 5.16
CA ASP A 291 -10.62 17.78 5.97
C ASP A 291 -11.09 16.32 6.20
N GLY A 292 -10.14 15.38 6.25
CA GLY A 292 -10.41 13.95 6.41
C GLY A 292 -10.75 13.20 5.12
N GLU A 293 -10.89 13.89 4.00
CA GLU A 293 -11.22 13.31 2.70
C GLU A 293 -10.00 13.19 1.79
N ARG A 294 -9.95 12.11 1.00
CA ARG A 294 -8.83 11.86 0.09
C ARG A 294 -8.86 12.78 -1.12
N ARG A 295 -7.69 13.35 -1.46
CA ARG A 295 -7.45 14.05 -2.73
C ARG A 295 -6.75 13.15 -3.74
N ALA A 296 -7.39 12.93 -4.89
CA ALA A 296 -6.89 12.08 -5.98
C ALA A 296 -6.58 12.86 -7.27
N ASP A 297 -6.83 14.16 -7.28
CA ASP A 297 -6.74 15.04 -8.46
C ASP A 297 -5.37 15.72 -8.63
N LEU A 298 -4.39 15.42 -7.79
CA LEU A 298 -3.04 16.01 -7.83
C LEU A 298 -2.18 15.53 -9.02
N ALA A 299 -2.41 14.32 -9.53
CA ALA A 299 -1.54 13.71 -10.54
C ALA A 299 -1.46 14.53 -11.83
N THR A 300 -2.60 15.01 -12.33
CA THR A 300 -2.68 15.76 -13.59
C THR A 300 -1.94 17.12 -13.51
N PRO A 301 -2.16 17.96 -12.48
CA PRO A 301 -1.37 19.19 -12.29
C PRO A 301 0.13 18.97 -12.18
N VAL A 302 0.57 17.89 -11.51
CA VAL A 302 2.00 17.57 -11.39
C VAL A 302 2.60 17.15 -12.73
N LEU A 303 1.90 16.32 -13.51
CA LEU A 303 2.36 15.90 -14.83
C LEU A 303 2.48 17.09 -15.79
N SER A 304 1.53 18.02 -15.79
CA SER A 304 1.60 19.22 -16.62
C SER A 304 2.84 20.07 -16.31
N LEU A 305 3.21 20.19 -15.02
CA LEU A 305 4.45 20.87 -14.64
C LEU A 305 5.71 20.10 -15.08
N VAL A 306 5.71 18.78 -14.95
CA VAL A 306 6.91 17.95 -15.18
C VAL A 306 7.17 17.70 -16.67
N GLU A 307 6.13 17.48 -17.45
CA GLU A 307 6.22 17.15 -18.87
C GLU A 307 6.20 18.40 -19.75
N ASP A 308 5.29 19.35 -19.47
CA ASP A 308 5.09 20.53 -20.30
C ASP A 308 5.79 21.79 -19.75
N GLY A 309 6.29 21.73 -18.51
CA GLY A 309 6.82 22.90 -17.81
C GLY A 309 5.73 23.93 -17.45
N ASP A 310 4.44 23.55 -17.51
CA ASP A 310 3.32 24.44 -17.23
C ASP A 310 2.97 24.42 -15.73
N PRO A 311 3.22 25.51 -14.98
CA PRO A 311 2.92 25.56 -13.56
C PRO A 311 1.46 25.92 -13.26
N ASP A 312 0.67 26.38 -14.24
CA ASP A 312 -0.63 27.00 -13.98
C ASP A 312 -1.67 26.04 -13.40
N PRO A 313 -1.81 24.79 -13.89
CA PRO A 313 -2.71 23.81 -13.28
C PRO A 313 -2.36 23.55 -11.81
N LEU A 314 -1.07 23.45 -11.49
CA LEU A 314 -0.62 23.22 -10.12
C LEU A 314 -0.85 24.46 -9.26
N ARG A 315 -0.60 25.67 -9.77
CA ARG A 315 -0.91 26.92 -9.05
C ARG A 315 -2.38 27.03 -8.70
N SER A 316 -3.28 26.67 -9.61
CA SER A 316 -4.73 26.67 -9.36
C SER A 316 -5.08 25.69 -8.25
N TRP A 317 -4.58 24.46 -8.33
CA TRP A 317 -4.83 23.42 -7.33
C TRP A 317 -4.33 23.82 -5.94
N LEU A 318 -3.13 24.41 -5.85
CA LEU A 318 -2.56 24.93 -4.60
C LEU A 318 -3.41 26.06 -4.02
N ALA A 319 -3.89 26.99 -4.85
CA ALA A 319 -4.70 28.12 -4.42
C ALA A 319 -6.07 27.69 -3.89
N GLU A 320 -6.71 26.71 -4.54
CA GLU A 320 -7.99 26.12 -4.09
C GLU A 320 -7.87 25.50 -2.69
N LEU A 321 -6.72 24.91 -2.39
CA LEU A 321 -6.42 24.28 -1.11
C LEU A 321 -5.77 25.22 -0.08
N GLY A 322 -5.47 26.47 -0.46
CA GLY A 322 -4.75 27.41 0.42
C GLY A 322 -3.30 27.01 0.71
N VAL A 323 -2.70 26.13 -0.10
CA VAL A 323 -1.30 25.69 0.06
C VAL A 323 -0.35 26.82 -0.30
N ARG A 324 0.61 27.11 0.58
CA ARG A 324 1.56 28.20 0.42
C ARG A 324 2.89 27.70 -0.13
N SER A 325 3.06 27.78 -1.44
CA SER A 325 4.30 27.33 -2.11
C SER A 325 5.54 28.16 -1.76
N ASP A 326 5.34 29.39 -1.31
CA ASP A 326 6.40 30.32 -0.88
C ASP A 326 6.95 30.02 0.52
N LYS A 327 6.25 29.20 1.31
CA LYS A 327 6.62 28.93 2.69
C LYS A 327 7.66 27.81 2.79
N PRO A 328 8.56 27.90 3.80
CA PRO A 328 9.45 26.80 4.16
C PRO A 328 8.70 25.50 4.38
N VAL A 329 9.22 24.42 3.81
CA VAL A 329 8.76 23.06 4.05
C VAL A 329 9.74 22.35 4.98
N ARG A 330 9.25 21.68 6.01
CA ARG A 330 10.09 20.87 6.90
C ARG A 330 10.48 19.60 6.17
N LEU A 331 11.76 19.25 6.08
CA LEU A 331 12.17 18.04 5.34
C LEU A 331 12.75 16.93 6.24
N VAL A 332 12.83 17.20 7.54
CA VAL A 332 13.30 16.29 8.60
C VAL A 332 12.61 16.65 9.91
#